data_AF-A0A7J8TLE8-F1
#
_entry.id   AF-A0A7J8TLE8-F1
#
_cell.length_a   1.000
_cell.length_b   1.000
_cell.length_c   1.000
_cell.angle_alpha   90.00
_cell.angle_beta   90.00
_cell.angle_gamma   90.00
#
_symmetry.space_group_name_H-M   'P 1'
#
loop_
_entity.id
_entity.type
_entity.pdbx_description
1 polymer ?
#
loop_
_entity_poly.entity_id
_entity_poly.type
_entity_poly.pdbx_seq_one_letter_code
_entity_poly.pdbx_strand_id
1 'polypeptide(L)'
;MTLFDSEGACERVIVGNLYCDIPLGLYVIRGENVVLIGELDLEKEELPSHMTAVSAAEIKRAQKAEREATDLKGSMRKRMEFLDFD
;
A
#
# COMPACT_ATOMS: atom_id res chain seq x y z
N MET A 1 -5.41 15.26 20.35
CA MET A 1 -5.20 13.96 19.68
C MET A 1 -6.35 13.78 18.72
N THR A 2 -6.06 13.82 17.41
CA THR A 2 -7.09 13.73 16.37
C THR A 2 -7.34 12.26 16.06
N LEU A 3 -8.61 11.88 15.92
CA LEU A 3 -9.03 10.54 15.52
C LEU A 3 -9.94 10.66 14.30
N PHE A 4 -9.85 9.69 13.40
CA PHE A 4 -10.74 9.51 12.27
C PHE A 4 -11.37 8.13 12.37
N ASP A 5 -12.67 8.05 12.20
CA ASP A 5 -13.43 6.80 12.15
C ASP A 5 -14.11 6.64 10.80
N SER A 6 -14.16 5.40 10.31
CA SER A 6 -14.86 5.03 9.07
C SER A 6 -15.64 3.76 9.31
N GLU A 7 -16.94 3.82 9.07
CA GLU A 7 -17.81 2.65 9.00
C GLU A 7 -17.69 2.00 7.63
N GLY A 8 -17.60 0.66 7.56
CA GLY A 8 -17.47 -0.07 6.29
C GLY A 8 -16.13 0.13 5.57
N ALA A 9 -15.06 0.45 6.30
CA ALA A 9 -13.73 0.65 5.76
C ALA A 9 -13.22 -0.58 4.98
N CYS A 10 -12.45 -0.32 3.93
CA CYS A 10 -11.79 -1.33 3.11
C CYS A 10 -10.32 -0.92 2.91
N GLU A 11 -9.41 -1.86 3.13
CA GLU A 11 -7.99 -1.69 2.81
C GLU A 11 -7.73 -2.19 1.39
N ARG A 12 -7.23 -1.30 0.52
CA ARG A 12 -6.79 -1.66 -0.82
C ARG A 12 -5.28 -1.87 -0.84
N VAL A 13 -4.84 -3.09 -1.15
CA VAL A 13 -3.42 -3.43 -1.32
C VAL A 13 -3.10 -3.47 -2.81
N ILE A 14 -2.08 -2.72 -3.25
CA ILE A 14 -1.65 -2.62 -4.65
C ILE A 14 -0.20 -3.07 -4.77
N VAL A 15 0.10 -3.98 -5.70
CA VAL A 15 1.46 -4.44 -6.00
C VAL A 15 1.63 -4.53 -7.51
N GLY A 16 2.43 -3.63 -8.10
CA GLY A 16 2.51 -3.46 -9.55
C GLY A 16 1.13 -3.20 -10.16
N ASN A 17 0.69 -4.08 -11.06
CA ASN A 17 -0.62 -4.02 -11.72
C ASN A 17 -1.71 -4.86 -11.02
N LEU A 18 -1.44 -5.41 -9.84
CA LEU A 18 -2.37 -6.23 -9.08
C LEU A 18 -2.96 -5.43 -7.93
N TYR A 19 -4.24 -5.63 -7.62
CA TYR A 19 -4.87 -5.07 -6.43
C TYR A 19 -5.79 -6.08 -5.73
N CYS A 20 -6.05 -5.84 -4.45
CA CYS A 20 -7.02 -6.58 -3.67
C CYS A 20 -7.64 -5.68 -2.60
N ASP A 21 -8.96 -5.76 -2.47
CA ASP A 21 -9.75 -5.01 -1.50
C ASP A 21 -10.10 -5.93 -0.31
N ILE A 22 -9.67 -5.54 0.88
CA ILE A 22 -9.82 -6.30 2.13
C ILE A 22 -10.80 -5.54 3.05
N PRO A 23 -11.99 -6.09 3.35
CA PRO A 23 -12.95 -5.43 4.21
C PRO A 23 -12.45 -5.39 5.66
N LEU A 24 -12.46 -4.20 6.27
CA LEU A 24 -12.04 -3.97 7.65
C LEU A 24 -13.23 -3.72 8.60
N GLY A 25 -14.35 -3.21 8.08
CA GLY A 25 -15.52 -2.87 8.90
C GLY A 25 -15.33 -1.52 9.59
N LEU A 26 -15.42 -1.48 10.93
CA LEU A 26 -15.17 -0.24 11.67
C LEU A 26 -13.65 -0.07 11.87
N TYR A 27 -13.11 1.02 11.35
CA TYR A 27 -11.68 1.32 11.46
C TYR A 27 -11.44 2.71 12.06
N VAL A 28 -10.62 2.77 13.12
CA VAL A 28 -10.28 4.02 13.83
C VAL A 28 -8.80 4.31 13.63
N ILE A 29 -8.51 5.47 13.03
CA ILE A 29 -7.17 5.92 12.66
C ILE A 29 -6.78 7.12 13.52
N ARG A 30 -5.56 7.10 14.03
CA ARG A 30 -4.99 8.23 14.75
C ARG A 30 -4.39 9.24 13.79
N GLY A 31 -4.64 10.53 14.03
CA GLY A 31 -4.31 11.59 13.07
C GLY A 31 -2.84 11.72 12.73
N GLU A 32 -1.91 11.37 13.65
CA GLU A 32 -0.48 11.35 13.32
C GLU A 32 -0.06 10.26 12.33
N ASN A 33 -0.90 9.24 12.11
CA ASN A 33 -0.62 8.16 11.17
C ASN A 33 -1.23 8.43 9.78
N VAL A 34 -1.92 9.57 9.59
CA VAL A 34 -2.54 9.94 8.32
C VAL A 34 -1.54 10.76 7.49
N VAL A 35 -1.18 10.25 6.32
CA VAL A 35 -0.34 10.98 5.36
C VAL A 35 -1.19 11.93 4.51
N LEU A 36 -2.35 11.46 4.05
CA LEU A 36 -3.29 12.20 3.21
C LEU A 36 -4.71 11.70 3.48
N ILE A 37 -5.69 12.59 3.43
CA ILE A 37 -7.12 12.28 3.49
C ILE A 37 -7.86 13.12 2.43
N GLY A 38 -8.89 12.55 1.82
CA GLY A 38 -9.71 13.21 0.81
C GLY A 38 -11.03 12.48 0.61
N GLU A 39 -11.99 13.16 -0.01
CA GLU A 39 -13.28 12.58 -0.36
C GLU A 39 -13.14 11.71 -1.63
N LEU A 40 -13.81 10.56 -1.63
CA LEU A 40 -13.85 9.64 -2.76
C LEU A 40 -15.13 9.85 -3.57
N ASP A 41 -14.98 10.09 -4.87
CA ASP A 41 -16.09 10.21 -5.82
C ASP A 41 -16.42 8.82 -6.41
N LEU A 42 -17.51 8.22 -5.92
CA LEU A 42 -17.94 6.87 -6.30
C LEU A 42 -18.47 6.77 -7.74
N GLU A 43 -18.73 7.90 -8.41
CA GLU A 43 -19.25 7.91 -9.78
C GLU A 43 -18.15 7.76 -10.84
N LYS A 44 -16.87 7.89 -10.43
CA LYS A 44 -15.73 7.79 -11.33
C LYS A 44 -15.10 6.39 -11.28
N GLU A 45 -14.63 5.93 -12.44
CA GLU A 45 -13.85 4.70 -12.52
C GLU A 45 -12.55 4.87 -11.72
N GLU A 46 -12.51 4.25 -10.54
CA GLU A 46 -11.45 4.45 -9.53
C GLU A 46 -10.09 3.90 -9.96
N LEU A 47 -10.11 2.83 -10.75
CA LEU A 47 -8.94 2.02 -11.05
C LEU A 47 -8.59 2.12 -12.53
N PRO A 48 -7.32 2.35 -12.87
CA PRO A 48 -6.86 2.26 -14.24
C PRO A 48 -7.18 0.89 -14.86
N SER A 49 -7.50 0.87 -16.15
CA SER A 49 -7.88 -0.35 -16.90
C SER A 49 -6.82 -1.46 -16.92
N HIS A 50 -5.57 -1.16 -16.57
CA HIS A 50 -4.49 -2.14 -16.47
C HIS A 50 -4.46 -2.88 -15.11
N MET A 51 -5.28 -2.49 -14.13
CA MET A 51 -5.31 -3.12 -12.82
C MET A 51 -6.11 -4.43 -12.81
N THR A 52 -5.55 -5.45 -12.17
CA THR A 52 -6.16 -6.80 -12.07
C THR A 52 -6.47 -7.13 -10.61
N ALA A 53 -7.74 -7.44 -10.33
CA ALA A 53 -8.18 -7.90 -9.03
C ALA A 53 -7.66 -9.32 -8.76
N VAL A 54 -7.03 -9.54 -7.62
CA VAL A 54 -6.52 -10.85 -7.20
C VAL A 54 -6.98 -11.21 -5.80
N SER A 55 -6.77 -12.46 -5.39
CA SER A 55 -7.11 -12.90 -4.04
C SER A 55 -6.19 -12.29 -2.98
N ALA A 56 -6.70 -12.22 -1.74
CA ALA A 56 -5.91 -11.75 -0.59
C ALA A 56 -4.64 -12.60 -0.35
N ALA A 57 -4.66 -13.90 -0.71
CA ALA A 57 -3.49 -14.75 -0.63
C ALA A 57 -2.44 -14.38 -1.69
N GLU A 58 -2.87 -14.08 -2.91
CA GLU A 58 -1.98 -13.68 -4.01
C GLU A 58 -1.36 -12.31 -3.78
N ILE A 59 -2.15 -11.32 -3.38
CA ILE A 59 -1.62 -9.97 -3.13
C ILE A 59 -0.61 -9.97 -1.99
N LYS A 60 -0.84 -10.75 -0.92
CA LYS A 60 0.10 -10.88 0.21
C LYS A 60 1.40 -11.52 -0.20
N ARG A 61 1.37 -12.52 -1.10
CA ARG A 61 2.58 -13.11 -1.68
C ARG A 61 3.34 -12.11 -2.54
N ALA A 62 2.63 -11.36 -3.39
CA ALA A 62 3.22 -10.33 -4.23
C ALA A 62 3.88 -9.21 -3.39
N GLN A 63 3.18 -8.72 -2.36
CA GLN A 63 3.66 -7.69 -1.45
C GLN A 63 4.90 -8.14 -0.68
N LYS A 64 4.93 -9.40 -0.23
CA LYS A 64 6.11 -9.98 0.43
C LYS A 64 7.30 -10.02 -0.52
N ALA A 65 7.11 -10.49 -1.75
CA ALA A 65 8.18 -10.56 -2.75
C ALA A 65 8.73 -9.19 -3.13
N GLU A 66 7.86 -8.18 -3.28
CA GLU A 66 8.28 -6.79 -3.55
C GLU A 66 9.10 -6.22 -2.39
N ARG A 67 8.63 -6.42 -1.16
CA ARG A 67 9.34 -5.97 0.04
C ARG A 67 10.74 -6.59 0.14
N GLU A 68 10.85 -7.91 -0.05
CA GLU A 68 12.13 -8.62 -0.05
C GLU A 68 13.08 -8.10 -1.14
N ALA A 69 12.55 -7.82 -2.34
CA ALA A 69 13.33 -7.24 -3.42
C ALA A 69 13.80 -5.80 -3.10
N THR A 70 12.95 -4.98 -2.47
CA THR A 70 13.33 -3.63 -2.03
C THR A 70 14.35 -3.64 -0.90
N ASP A 71 14.23 -4.57 0.06
CA ASP A 71 15.18 -4.72 1.16
C ASP A 71 16.57 -5.14 0.63
N LEU A 72 16.61 -6.05 -0.35
CA LEU A 72 17.85 -6.45 -1.00
C LEU A 72 18.49 -5.29 -1.77
N LYS A 73 17.71 -4.53 -2.56
CA LYS A 73 18.18 -3.34 -3.28
C LYS A 73 18.63 -2.22 -2.33
N GLY A 74 17.92 -1.99 -1.24
CA GLY A 74 18.27 -1.01 -0.21
C GLY A 74 19.55 -1.37 0.54
N SER A 75 19.76 -2.66 0.82
CA SER A 75 21.01 -3.18 1.39
C SER A 75 22.19 -3.02 0.44
N MET A 76 22.00 -3.28 -0.86
CA MET A 76 23.03 -3.07 -1.88
C MET A 76 23.32 -1.59 -2.11
N ARG A 77 22.29 -0.72 -2.13
CA ARG A 77 22.47 0.73 -2.25
C ARG A 77 23.24 1.32 -1.08
N LYS A 78 22.92 0.94 0.16
CA LYS A 78 23.71 1.34 1.34
C LYS A 78 25.17 0.87 1.29
N ARG A 79 25.44 -0.29 0.69
CA ARG A 79 26.81 -0.79 0.48
C ARG A 79 27.54 -0.06 -0.66
N MET A 80 26.83 0.31 -1.72
CA MET A 80 27.40 1.06 -2.85
C MET A 80 27.69 2.51 -2.47
N GLU A 81 26.78 3.18 -1.75
CA GLU A 81 26.98 4.55 -1.23
C GLU A 81 28.17 4.65 -0.26
N PHE A 82 28.57 3.54 0.39
CA PHE A 82 29.78 3.50 1.21
C PHE A 82 31.07 3.48 0.39
N LEU A 83 31.05 2.96 -0.84
CA LEU A 83 32.22 2.84 -1.72
C LEU A 83 32.47 4.10 -2.56
N ASP A 84 31.48 4.99 -2.67
CA ASP A 84 31.61 6.30 -3.36
C ASP A 84 32.27 7.38 -2.48
N PHE A 85 32.71 7.02 -1.27
CA PHE A 85 33.58 7.82 -0.42
C PHE A 85 35.01 7.24 -0.43
N ASP A 86 35.72 7.41 -1.55
CA ASP A 86 37.20 7.38 -1.64
C ASP A 86 37.67 8.14 -2.88
#